data_AF-A0A3Q1GFN3-F1
#
_entry.id   AF-A0A3Q1GFN3-F1
#
_cell.length_a   1.000
_cell.length_b   1.000
_cell.length_c   1.000
_cell.angle_alpha   90.00
_cell.angle_beta   90.00
_cell.angle_gamma   90.00
#
_symmetry.space_group_name_H-M   'P 1'
#
loop_
_entity.id
_entity.type
_entity.pdbx_description
1 polymer ?
#
loop_
_entity_poly.entity_id
_entity_poly.type
_entity_poly.pdbx_seq_one_letter_code
_entity_poly.pdbx_strand_id
1 'polypeptide(L)'
;MKGIMLAALSRLKTPGLSSSDRFLRCFLAKEVLRVELSFFGVSLSPVRRPTVVGVRNVSTSTTLCDKSRGNPKKKEMSEKKLTRHFVDHRRVKLVAGSGGNGASSFHSEPRKEWGGPDGGNGGDGGSIIIKADRFVKSLAQVVPVYKGEDGQSGGSKNCYGRNGSPKYICVPLGTVVKEQGKMVVDLATHGQEYLAVFGGAGGKGNRFFLSNENRAPMTATPGTPGQERVLQLELRTMAHAGLVGFPNAGKSSLLRAISNAKPAVAAYPFTTLNPHVGIVKYRDHEQVAVADIPGIIRGAHLNRGLGISFLRHIERCRFLLFVLDLSAPEPWTHLQHLRYELDQYEPGLSQRPQAIIANKMDLPEALEKLEILKSHVTQRIIPVSALTGQNTEELILHLRELYDGYLQRDGSGESKPTRW
;
A
#
# COMPACT_ATOMS: atom_id res chain seq x y z
N MET A 1 49.35 19.26 50.84
CA MET A 1 50.19 18.66 49.78
C MET A 1 49.49 18.95 48.46
N LYS A 2 49.81 20.06 47.77
CA LYS A 2 50.81 20.18 46.67
C LYS A 2 50.47 19.22 45.51
N GLY A 3 50.28 19.62 44.25
CA GLY A 3 50.41 20.90 43.51
C GLY A 3 49.57 20.81 42.21
N ILE A 4 49.03 21.88 41.61
CA ILE A 4 49.61 23.09 40.96
C ILE A 4 50.18 22.83 39.56
N MET A 5 49.50 23.37 38.53
CA MET A 5 49.93 24.31 37.45
C MET A 5 48.67 24.55 36.56
N LEU A 6 48.00 25.71 36.40
CA LEU A 6 48.38 27.10 36.02
C LEU A 6 49.28 27.17 34.77
N ALA A 7 49.04 27.96 33.71
CA ALA A 7 48.40 29.27 33.59
C ALA A 7 47.97 29.62 32.12
N ALA A 8 46.96 30.49 31.94
CA ALA A 8 46.99 31.85 31.31
C ALA A 8 46.77 31.93 29.77
N LEU A 9 45.60 32.41 29.31
CA LEU A 9 45.24 33.82 28.94
C LEU A 9 45.83 34.33 27.61
N SER A 10 44.97 34.58 26.60
CA SER A 10 44.74 35.94 26.07
C SER A 10 43.72 35.99 24.90
N ARG A 11 42.93 37.06 24.97
CA ARG A 11 41.92 37.63 24.05
C ARG A 11 42.33 37.66 22.56
N LEU A 12 41.34 37.61 21.65
CA LEU A 12 40.93 38.74 20.79
C LEU A 12 39.75 38.40 19.83
N LYS A 13 38.73 39.28 19.87
CA LYS A 13 37.83 39.75 18.78
C LYS A 13 36.87 38.79 18.03
N THR A 14 35.58 38.91 18.37
CA THR A 14 34.41 38.97 17.46
C THR A 14 34.43 40.28 16.63
N PRO A 15 33.52 40.58 15.66
CA PRO A 15 32.22 39.95 15.31
C PRO A 15 31.99 39.70 13.80
N GLY A 16 31.01 38.88 13.41
CA GLY A 16 29.59 39.23 13.21
C GLY A 16 29.07 38.42 12.00
N LEU A 17 27.80 38.19 11.73
CA LEU A 17 26.53 38.60 12.31
C LEU A 17 25.52 37.51 11.92
N SER A 18 24.70 37.09 12.88
CA SER A 18 23.54 36.22 12.69
C SER A 18 22.37 37.00 12.07
N SER A 19 21.72 36.40 11.08
CA SER A 19 20.45 36.86 10.52
C SER A 19 19.27 36.35 11.34
N SER A 20 18.43 37.26 11.82
CA SER A 20 17.05 36.98 12.20
C SER A 20 16.18 38.22 12.01
N ASP A 21 15.16 38.05 11.16
CA ASP A 21 13.80 38.62 11.27
C ASP A 21 13.60 40.12 11.57
N ARG A 22 13.04 40.84 10.59
CA ARG A 22 11.65 41.39 10.58
C ARG A 22 11.52 42.57 9.58
N PHE A 23 10.24 42.82 9.21
CA PHE A 23 9.68 44.04 8.58
C PHE A 23 9.99 44.23 7.08
N LEU A 24 9.13 44.81 6.24
CA LEU A 24 7.69 45.08 6.17
C LEU A 24 7.45 45.65 4.76
N ARG A 25 6.22 45.48 4.29
CA ARG A 25 5.51 46.07 3.13
C ARG A 25 5.96 47.44 2.57
N CYS A 26 5.49 47.63 1.32
CA CYS A 26 4.86 48.83 0.70
C CYS A 26 5.73 49.49 -0.39
N PHE A 27 5.31 49.72 -1.65
CA PHE A 27 4.23 50.59 -2.20
C PHE A 27 3.94 50.22 -3.70
N LEU A 28 2.68 50.07 -4.16
CA LEU A 28 1.86 50.94 -5.08
C LEU A 28 2.38 51.07 -6.54
N ALA A 29 1.61 51.00 -7.65
CA ALA A 29 0.28 51.53 -8.04
C ALA A 29 -0.28 50.76 -9.28
N LYS A 30 -1.60 50.46 -9.42
CA LYS A 30 -2.69 51.16 -10.17
C LYS A 30 -2.47 51.50 -11.67
N GLU A 31 -3.24 50.84 -12.55
CA GLU A 31 -3.82 51.28 -13.86
C GLU A 31 -4.66 50.08 -14.38
N VAL A 32 -6.00 50.03 -14.47
CA VAL A 32 -7.01 50.71 -15.31
C VAL A 32 -6.74 50.67 -16.81
N LEU A 33 -7.39 49.74 -17.54
CA LEU A 33 -8.10 50.07 -18.79
C LEU A 33 -9.19 49.04 -19.15
N ARG A 34 -10.38 49.58 -19.47
CA ARG A 34 -11.57 48.94 -20.07
C ARG A 34 -11.32 48.54 -21.53
N VAL A 35 -12.02 47.50 -22.01
CA VAL A 35 -12.80 47.55 -23.28
C VAL A 35 -14.02 46.63 -23.16
N GLU A 36 -15.20 47.17 -23.48
CA GLU A 36 -16.52 46.52 -23.60
C GLU A 36 -16.67 45.74 -24.91
N LEU A 37 -17.59 44.76 -24.96
CA LEU A 37 -18.82 44.86 -25.76
C LEU A 37 -19.73 43.64 -25.58
N SER A 38 -20.90 43.93 -25.03
CA SER A 38 -22.14 43.16 -25.02
C SER A 38 -22.69 42.91 -26.43
N PHE A 39 -23.55 41.90 -26.62
CA PHE A 39 -24.94 42.14 -27.05
C PHE A 39 -25.85 40.90 -26.87
N PHE A 40 -27.10 41.21 -26.60
CA PHE A 40 -28.25 40.41 -26.19
C PHE A 40 -28.81 39.46 -27.27
N GLY A 41 -29.63 38.48 -26.83
CA GLY A 41 -30.60 37.81 -27.71
C GLY A 41 -31.36 36.64 -27.07
N VAL A 42 -32.40 36.95 -26.30
CA VAL A 42 -33.47 36.02 -25.87
C VAL A 42 -34.46 35.82 -27.02
N SER A 43 -35.00 34.60 -27.23
CA SER A 43 -36.45 34.36 -27.47
C SER A 43 -36.78 32.94 -27.97
N LEU A 44 -37.55 32.24 -27.13
CA LEU A 44 -38.76 31.43 -27.38
C LEU A 44 -38.94 30.55 -28.65
N SER A 45 -39.31 29.31 -28.34
CA SER A 45 -39.95 28.26 -29.16
C SER A 45 -41.33 28.62 -29.76
N PRO A 46 -41.76 27.90 -30.80
CA PRO A 46 -42.96 27.04 -30.70
C PRO A 46 -42.74 25.65 -31.39
N VAL A 47 -43.14 24.50 -30.82
CA VAL A 47 -44.47 23.86 -30.76
C VAL A 47 -44.96 23.20 -32.07
N ARG A 48 -45.22 21.88 -31.94
CA ARG A 48 -46.16 20.95 -32.63
C ARG A 48 -45.74 20.20 -33.92
N ARG A 49 -45.83 18.87 -33.78
CA ARG A 49 -46.02 17.83 -34.82
C ARG A 49 -47.47 17.89 -35.37
N PRO A 50 -47.79 17.17 -36.47
CA PRO A 50 -48.34 15.82 -36.25
C PRO A 50 -47.94 14.76 -37.29
N THR A 51 -48.31 13.54 -36.91
CA THR A 51 -48.16 12.20 -37.50
C THR A 51 -49.00 11.95 -38.76
N VAL A 52 -48.52 11.10 -39.69
CA VAL A 52 -49.36 10.25 -40.55
C VAL A 52 -48.74 8.85 -40.69
N VAL A 53 -49.63 7.87 -40.71
CA VAL A 53 -49.48 6.41 -40.64
C VAL A 53 -49.36 5.80 -42.05
N GLY A 54 -48.60 4.70 -42.16
CA GLY A 54 -49.00 3.54 -42.96
C GLY A 54 -48.36 3.37 -44.34
N VAL A 55 -47.61 2.27 -44.48
CA VAL A 55 -47.92 1.08 -45.30
C VAL A 55 -46.60 0.43 -45.76
N ARG A 56 -46.48 -0.86 -45.45
CA ARG A 56 -45.39 -1.74 -45.88
C ARG A 56 -45.61 -2.12 -47.34
N ASN A 57 -44.55 -2.09 -48.14
CA ASN A 57 -44.40 -2.97 -49.29
C ASN A 57 -42.99 -3.56 -49.27
N VAL A 58 -42.93 -4.89 -49.31
CA VAL A 58 -41.72 -5.69 -49.42
C VAL A 58 -41.40 -5.83 -50.90
N SER A 59 -40.20 -5.47 -51.31
CA SER A 59 -39.63 -5.87 -52.60
C SER A 59 -38.12 -6.04 -52.47
N THR A 60 -37.71 -7.29 -52.60
CA THR A 60 -36.34 -7.77 -52.75
C THR A 60 -35.79 -7.41 -54.13
N SER A 61 -34.75 -6.59 -54.19
CA SER A 61 -33.76 -6.65 -55.27
C SER A 61 -32.48 -5.92 -54.85
N THR A 62 -31.39 -6.65 -54.93
CA THR A 62 -30.03 -6.35 -54.51
C THR A 62 -29.41 -5.23 -55.35
N THR A 63 -28.83 -4.21 -54.70
CA THR A 63 -27.68 -3.47 -55.22
C THR A 63 -26.69 -3.21 -54.10
N LEU A 64 -25.45 -3.66 -54.33
CA LEU A 64 -24.29 -3.46 -53.49
C LEU A 64 -24.00 -1.96 -53.38
N CYS A 65 -24.11 -1.41 -52.17
CA CYS A 65 -23.48 -0.15 -51.80
C CYS A 65 -22.79 -0.35 -50.45
N ASP A 66 -21.46 -0.39 -50.55
CA ASP A 66 -20.50 -0.54 -49.48
C ASP A 66 -20.69 0.56 -48.43
N LYS A 67 -21.11 0.18 -47.22
CA LYS A 67 -21.07 1.04 -46.03
C LYS A 67 -20.26 0.30 -44.99
N SER A 68 -18.98 0.67 -44.90
CA SER A 68 -18.08 0.31 -43.82
C SER A 68 -18.75 0.58 -42.47
N ARG A 69 -19.24 -0.48 -41.83
CA ARG A 69 -19.71 -0.43 -40.44
C ARG A 69 -18.47 -0.30 -39.57
N GLY A 70 -18.08 0.95 -39.31
CA GLY A 70 -17.08 1.30 -38.32
C GLY A 70 -17.41 0.63 -36.98
N ASN A 71 -16.45 -0.14 -36.47
CA ASN A 71 -16.48 -0.79 -35.17
C ASN A 71 -16.95 0.20 -34.09
N PRO A 72 -17.87 -0.15 -33.18
CA PRO A 72 -18.27 0.77 -32.11
C PRO A 72 -17.04 1.04 -31.25
N LYS A 73 -16.54 2.29 -31.30
CA LYS A 73 -15.43 2.76 -30.47
C LYS A 73 -15.75 2.41 -29.03
N LYS A 74 -15.00 1.44 -28.46
CA LYS A 74 -14.97 1.19 -27.02
C LYS A 74 -14.77 2.56 -26.36
N LYS A 75 -15.72 3.00 -25.53
CA LYS A 75 -15.55 4.18 -24.68
C LYS A 75 -14.21 4.03 -23.99
N GLU A 76 -13.26 4.92 -24.30
CA GLU A 76 -12.00 5.02 -23.59
C GLU A 76 -12.32 5.29 -22.13
N MET A 77 -12.15 4.26 -21.32
CA MET A 77 -12.21 4.38 -19.87
C MET A 77 -11.07 5.31 -19.49
N SER A 78 -11.42 6.51 -18.99
CA SER A 78 -10.46 7.54 -18.59
C SER A 78 -9.29 6.92 -17.81
N GLU A 79 -8.06 7.30 -18.10
CA GLU A 79 -6.83 6.78 -17.47
C GLU A 79 -6.91 6.71 -15.93
N LYS A 80 -7.68 7.61 -15.30
CA LYS A 80 -8.02 7.60 -13.86
C LYS A 80 -8.71 6.33 -13.33
N LYS A 81 -9.26 5.47 -14.19
CA LYS A 81 -9.89 4.19 -13.82
C LYS A 81 -8.93 3.00 -13.91
N LEU A 82 -7.82 3.15 -14.64
CA LEU A 82 -6.74 2.15 -14.74
C LEU A 82 -5.71 2.31 -13.60
N THR A 83 -5.67 3.49 -12.98
CA THR A 83 -4.82 3.84 -11.83
C THR A 83 -5.35 3.34 -10.48
N ARG A 84 -5.83 2.09 -10.38
CA ARG A 84 -5.89 1.41 -9.06
C ARG A 84 -4.48 0.89 -8.76
N HIS A 85 -3.54 1.81 -8.66
CA HIS A 85 -2.14 1.52 -8.46
C HIS A 85 -1.92 0.93 -7.08
N PHE A 86 -1.06 -0.07 -7.04
CA PHE A 86 -0.35 -0.49 -5.84
C PHE A 86 0.12 0.75 -5.06
N VAL A 87 -0.40 0.93 -3.85
CA VAL A 87 -0.02 2.01 -2.93
C VAL A 87 0.77 1.41 -1.78
N ASP A 88 1.97 1.94 -1.56
CA ASP A 88 2.93 1.41 -0.59
C ASP A 88 3.08 2.31 0.64
N HIS A 89 2.60 3.56 0.56
CA HIS A 89 2.54 4.46 1.70
C HIS A 89 1.14 5.05 1.83
N ARG A 90 0.57 4.99 3.03
CA ARG A 90 -0.74 5.55 3.34
C ARG A 90 -0.75 6.20 4.72
N ARG A 91 -1.15 7.47 4.79
CA ARG A 91 -1.45 8.12 6.06
C ARG A 91 -2.91 7.85 6.42
N VAL A 92 -3.14 7.41 7.65
CA VAL A 92 -4.45 6.99 8.14
C VAL A 92 -4.74 7.68 9.48
N LYS A 93 -5.91 8.29 9.58
CA LYS A 93 -6.45 8.82 10.82
C LYS A 93 -7.38 7.78 11.45
N LEU A 94 -7.08 7.39 12.69
CA LEU A 94 -7.84 6.42 13.46
C LEU A 94 -8.54 7.14 14.62
N VAL A 95 -9.85 6.94 14.72
CA VAL A 95 -10.69 7.47 15.80
C VAL A 95 -11.44 6.29 16.41
N ALA A 96 -11.05 5.87 17.61
CA ALA A 96 -11.76 4.80 18.29
C ALA A 96 -13.17 5.24 18.71
N GLY A 97 -14.04 4.26 18.99
CA GLY A 97 -15.38 4.55 19.51
C GLY A 97 -15.30 5.19 20.90
N SER A 98 -16.20 6.12 21.18
CA SER A 98 -16.37 6.67 22.53
C SER A 98 -17.15 5.68 23.42
N GLY A 99 -16.90 5.71 24.72
CA GLY A 99 -17.72 4.95 25.68
C GLY A 99 -19.12 5.53 25.80
N GLY A 100 -20.11 4.68 26.02
CA GLY A 100 -21.48 5.09 26.29
C GLY A 100 -21.62 5.74 27.67
N ASN A 101 -22.62 6.59 27.86
CA ASN A 101 -22.84 7.26 29.15
C ASN A 101 -23.50 6.31 30.16
N GLY A 102 -23.15 6.45 31.43
CA GLY A 102 -23.92 5.84 32.52
C GLY A 102 -25.28 6.51 32.67
N ALA A 103 -26.33 5.74 32.93
CA ALA A 103 -27.66 6.28 33.20
C ALA A 103 -27.81 6.62 34.69
N SER A 104 -28.53 7.71 34.97
CA SER A 104 -29.05 8.01 36.30
C SER A 104 -30.56 7.81 36.27
N SER A 105 -31.03 6.70 36.84
CA SER A 105 -32.45 6.39 36.92
C SER A 105 -32.78 5.69 38.24
N PHE A 106 -34.06 5.75 38.61
CA PHE A 106 -34.59 5.09 39.78
C PHE A 106 -35.72 4.16 39.37
N HIS A 107 -35.77 3.02 40.04
CA HIS A 107 -36.78 2.00 39.77
C HIS A 107 -38.18 2.53 40.11
N SER A 108 -39.11 2.52 39.16
CA SER A 108 -40.48 2.96 39.38
C SER A 108 -41.44 1.78 39.30
N GLU A 109 -42.16 1.52 40.39
CA GLU A 109 -43.20 0.49 40.49
C GLU A 109 -44.50 1.14 41.02
N PRO A 110 -45.66 0.75 40.49
CA PRO A 110 -46.93 1.17 41.06
C PRO A 110 -47.00 0.82 42.56
N ARG A 111 -47.43 1.76 43.40
CA ARG A 111 -47.55 1.63 44.87
C ARG A 111 -46.21 1.51 45.63
N LYS A 112 -45.09 1.87 45.01
CA LYS A 112 -43.79 2.01 45.67
C LYS A 112 -43.28 3.44 45.50
N GLU A 113 -43.35 4.21 46.59
CA GLU A 113 -42.97 5.63 46.57
C GLU A 113 -41.46 5.84 46.36
N TRP A 114 -40.63 4.98 46.94
CA TRP A 114 -39.16 5.09 46.88
C TRP A 114 -38.52 3.86 46.27
N GLY A 115 -38.11 3.98 45.01
CA GLY A 115 -37.31 2.98 44.31
C GLY A 115 -35.81 3.17 44.52
N GLY A 116 -35.08 2.06 44.56
CA GLY A 116 -33.61 2.11 44.53
C GLY A 116 -33.08 2.56 43.16
N PRO A 117 -31.79 2.95 43.08
CA PRO A 117 -31.16 3.31 41.82
C PRO A 117 -31.11 2.11 40.86
N ASP A 118 -31.51 2.33 39.62
CA ASP A 118 -31.57 1.29 38.58
C ASP A 118 -30.90 1.69 37.26
N GLY A 119 -30.07 2.74 37.27
CA GLY A 119 -29.33 3.18 36.10
C GLY A 119 -28.18 2.24 35.77
N GLY A 120 -28.18 1.71 34.55
CA GLY A 120 -27.10 0.87 34.03
C GLY A 120 -25.85 1.67 33.62
N ASN A 121 -24.72 0.96 33.56
CA ASN A 121 -23.47 1.47 32.98
C ASN A 121 -23.57 1.56 31.45
N GLY A 122 -22.86 2.50 30.85
CA GLY A 122 -22.62 2.53 29.41
C GLY A 122 -21.66 1.43 28.96
N GLY A 123 -21.77 1.04 27.70
CA GLY A 123 -20.86 0.09 27.07
C GLY A 123 -19.54 0.74 26.65
N ASP A 124 -18.49 -0.06 26.51
CA ASP A 124 -17.19 0.40 26.04
C ASP A 124 -17.22 0.69 24.52
N GLY A 125 -16.42 1.64 24.08
CA GLY A 125 -16.24 1.96 22.68
C GLY A 125 -15.41 0.90 21.94
N GLY A 126 -15.66 0.75 20.64
CA GLY A 126 -14.94 -0.17 19.77
C GLY A 126 -13.51 0.30 19.49
N SER A 127 -12.53 -0.55 19.81
CA SER A 127 -11.12 -0.35 19.46
C SER A 127 -10.84 -0.60 17.99
N ILE A 128 -9.75 -0.03 17.46
CA ILE A 128 -9.31 -0.29 16.08
C ILE A 128 -7.99 -1.05 16.10
N ILE A 129 -7.98 -2.18 15.41
CA ILE A 129 -6.88 -3.14 15.36
C ILE A 129 -6.38 -3.22 13.91
N ILE A 130 -5.08 -3.08 13.72
CA ILE A 130 -4.43 -3.32 12.42
C ILE A 130 -3.96 -4.77 12.41
N LYS A 131 -4.34 -5.53 11.39
CA LYS A 131 -4.03 -6.95 11.26
C LYS A 131 -3.24 -7.20 9.98
N ALA A 132 -2.10 -7.87 10.12
CA ALA A 132 -1.32 -8.30 8.98
C ALA A 132 -2.00 -9.51 8.31
N ASP A 133 -2.34 -9.37 7.03
CA ASP A 133 -2.97 -10.42 6.25
C ASP A 133 -2.13 -10.74 5.01
N ARG A 134 -2.03 -12.03 4.70
CA ARG A 134 -1.26 -12.55 3.55
C ARG A 134 -1.99 -12.33 2.24
N PHE A 135 -3.33 -12.27 2.28
CA PHE A 135 -4.17 -12.08 1.10
C PHE A 135 -4.21 -10.60 0.67
N VAL A 136 -3.89 -9.68 1.58
CA VAL A 136 -3.81 -8.25 1.27
C VAL A 136 -2.42 -7.93 0.73
N LYS A 137 -2.35 -7.45 -0.51
CA LYS A 137 -1.07 -7.22 -1.21
C LYS A 137 -0.66 -5.75 -1.29
N SER A 138 -1.60 -4.82 -1.10
CA SER A 138 -1.35 -3.38 -1.22
C SER A 138 -2.14 -2.59 -0.18
N LEU A 139 -1.62 -1.43 0.22
CA LEU A 139 -2.34 -0.47 1.07
C LEU A 139 -3.40 0.35 0.32
N ALA A 140 -3.62 0.07 -0.98
CA ALA A 140 -4.63 0.76 -1.79
C ALA A 140 -6.06 0.63 -1.24
N GLN A 141 -6.36 -0.48 -0.54
CA GLN A 141 -7.67 -0.72 0.08
C GLN A 141 -7.86 0.07 1.38
N VAL A 142 -6.78 0.65 1.93
CA VAL A 142 -6.80 1.38 3.20
C VAL A 142 -7.37 2.78 3.01
N VAL A 143 -8.49 3.03 3.69
CA VAL A 143 -9.21 4.30 3.67
C VAL A 143 -8.46 5.34 4.53
N PRO A 144 -8.44 6.63 4.18
CA PRO A 144 -7.72 7.64 4.96
C PRO A 144 -8.22 7.84 6.39
N VAL A 145 -9.48 7.52 6.68
CA VAL A 145 -10.11 7.72 8.00
C VAL A 145 -10.87 6.47 8.40
N TYR A 146 -10.60 5.97 9.61
CA TYR A 146 -11.40 4.91 10.24
C TYR A 146 -11.97 5.42 11.56
N LYS A 147 -13.30 5.30 11.69
CA LYS A 147 -14.02 5.47 12.95
C LYS A 147 -14.46 4.11 13.51
N GLY A 148 -14.23 3.89 14.80
CA GLY A 148 -14.76 2.77 15.58
C GLY A 148 -16.24 2.95 15.92
N GLU A 149 -16.88 1.88 16.37
CA GLU A 149 -18.27 1.91 16.83
C GLU A 149 -18.35 2.46 18.25
N ASP A 150 -19.22 3.45 18.49
CA ASP A 150 -19.42 4.03 19.81
C ASP A 150 -20.18 3.04 20.73
N GLY A 151 -19.85 3.03 22.02
CA GLY A 151 -20.57 2.24 23.02
C GLY A 151 -21.96 2.81 23.28
N GLN A 152 -22.95 1.95 23.52
CA GLN A 152 -24.31 2.41 23.83
C GLN A 152 -24.39 2.93 25.27
N SER A 153 -25.22 3.93 25.51
CA SER A 153 -25.51 4.40 26.87
C SER A 153 -26.25 3.33 27.68
N GLY A 154 -26.06 3.37 29.00
CA GLY A 154 -26.89 2.60 29.93
C GLY A 154 -28.35 3.06 29.87
N GLY A 155 -29.25 2.19 30.30
CA GLY A 155 -30.68 2.46 30.42
C GLY A 155 -31.18 2.25 31.84
N SER A 156 -32.49 2.44 32.03
CA SER A 156 -33.18 2.09 33.27
C SER A 156 -33.30 0.58 33.43
N LYS A 157 -33.82 0.13 34.58
CA LYS A 157 -34.01 -1.28 34.93
C LYS A 157 -32.72 -2.11 34.90
N ASN A 158 -31.59 -1.49 35.25
CA ASN A 158 -30.25 -2.06 35.24
C ASN A 158 -29.79 -2.51 33.84
N CYS A 159 -30.30 -1.86 32.80
CA CYS A 159 -29.93 -2.16 31.43
C CYS A 159 -28.53 -1.60 31.14
N TYR A 160 -27.55 -2.48 30.97
CA TYR A 160 -26.20 -2.09 30.55
C TYR A 160 -26.15 -1.81 29.05
N GLY A 161 -25.41 -0.76 28.69
CA GLY A 161 -25.16 -0.43 27.30
C GLY A 161 -24.30 -1.49 26.61
N ARG A 162 -24.61 -1.78 25.34
CA ARG A 162 -23.82 -2.69 24.50
C ARG A 162 -22.45 -2.08 24.18
N ASN A 163 -21.40 -2.92 24.22
CA ASN A 163 -20.07 -2.55 23.78
C ASN A 163 -20.01 -2.39 22.24
N GLY A 164 -19.26 -1.40 21.78
CA GLY A 164 -18.95 -1.20 20.36
C GLY A 164 -18.08 -2.34 19.83
N SER A 165 -18.36 -2.79 18.60
CA SER A 165 -17.56 -3.84 17.97
C SER A 165 -16.16 -3.33 17.57
N PRO A 166 -15.11 -4.16 17.74
CA PRO A 166 -13.78 -3.80 17.31
C PRO A 166 -13.69 -3.76 15.78
N LYS A 167 -12.94 -2.81 15.25
CA LYS A 167 -12.76 -2.64 13.81
C LYS A 167 -11.38 -3.14 13.39
N TYR A 168 -11.34 -4.08 12.45
CA TYR A 168 -10.11 -4.62 11.90
C TYR A 168 -9.72 -3.90 10.59
N ILE A 169 -8.46 -3.50 10.48
CA ILE A 169 -7.85 -2.96 9.27
C ILE A 169 -6.83 -3.98 8.78
N CYS A 170 -7.16 -4.72 7.72
CA CYS A 170 -6.24 -5.66 7.12
C CYS A 170 -5.19 -4.94 6.28
N VAL A 171 -3.91 -5.21 6.55
CA VAL A 171 -2.77 -4.63 5.84
C VAL A 171 -1.85 -5.74 5.32
N PRO A 172 -1.06 -5.51 4.26
CA PRO A 172 -0.11 -6.50 3.77
C PRO A 172 0.96 -6.87 4.79
N LEU A 173 1.54 -8.05 4.64
CA LEU A 173 2.72 -8.50 5.38
C LEU A 173 3.93 -7.58 5.10
N GLY A 174 4.69 -7.28 6.15
CA GLY A 174 5.81 -6.34 6.10
C GLY A 174 5.37 -4.87 6.08
N THR A 175 4.15 -4.57 6.55
CA THR A 175 3.70 -3.20 6.77
C THR A 175 4.31 -2.67 8.06
N VAL A 176 5.11 -1.63 7.93
CA VAL A 176 5.66 -0.85 9.03
C VAL A 176 4.68 0.25 9.40
N VAL A 177 4.25 0.27 10.66
CA VAL A 177 3.41 1.31 11.21
C VAL A 177 4.31 2.36 11.87
N LYS A 178 4.21 3.60 11.40
CA LYS A 178 4.94 4.75 11.95
C LYS A 178 3.98 5.76 12.55
N GLU A 179 4.43 6.40 13.62
CA GLU A 179 3.76 7.54 14.24
C GLU A 179 4.77 8.69 14.34
N GLN A 180 4.44 9.84 13.74
CA GLN A 180 5.33 11.01 13.69
C GLN A 180 6.75 10.68 13.18
N GLY A 181 6.86 9.79 12.20
CA GLY A 181 8.14 9.35 11.62
C GLY A 181 8.91 8.29 12.41
N LYS A 182 8.49 7.96 13.64
CA LYS A 182 9.08 6.87 14.43
C LYS A 182 8.33 5.57 14.14
N MET A 183 9.08 4.49 13.94
CA MET A 183 8.53 3.15 13.78
C MET A 183 7.97 2.65 15.11
N VAL A 184 6.69 2.26 15.11
CA VAL A 184 5.98 1.76 16.30
C VAL A 184 5.92 0.23 16.27
N VAL A 185 5.56 -0.34 15.12
CA VAL A 185 5.50 -1.80 14.95
C VAL A 185 5.81 -2.18 13.51
N ASP A 186 6.43 -3.35 13.33
CA ASP A 186 6.58 -4.02 12.04
C ASP A 186 5.69 -5.26 12.02
N LEU A 187 4.74 -5.29 11.08
CA LEU A 187 3.76 -6.36 10.91
C LEU A 187 4.28 -7.40 9.92
N ALA A 188 5.27 -8.18 10.34
CA ALA A 188 5.97 -9.14 9.48
C ALA A 188 5.22 -10.48 9.32
N THR A 189 4.51 -10.92 10.36
CA THR A 189 3.92 -12.27 10.41
C THR A 189 2.43 -12.24 10.10
N HIS A 190 1.92 -13.25 9.40
CA HIS A 190 0.49 -13.37 9.14
C HIS A 190 -0.33 -13.53 10.42
N GLY A 191 -1.44 -12.81 10.48
CA GLY A 191 -2.32 -12.80 11.66
C GLY A 191 -1.80 -11.96 12.81
N GLN A 192 -0.63 -11.34 12.68
CA GLN A 192 -0.11 -10.41 13.69
C GLN A 192 -1.05 -9.21 13.81
N GLU A 193 -1.50 -8.94 15.03
CA GLU A 193 -2.45 -7.87 15.34
C GLU A 193 -1.76 -6.78 16.17
N TYR A 194 -2.02 -5.54 15.80
CA TYR A 194 -1.57 -4.35 16.51
C TYR A 194 -2.76 -3.50 16.89
N LEU A 195 -2.99 -3.35 18.19
CA LEU A 195 -4.03 -2.48 18.74
C LEU A 195 -3.61 -1.02 18.56
N ALA A 196 -4.15 -0.37 17.53
CA ALA A 196 -3.69 0.94 17.11
C ALA A 196 -4.29 2.07 17.95
N VAL A 197 -5.57 1.96 18.28
CA VAL A 197 -6.27 2.90 19.18
C VAL A 197 -7.26 2.14 20.08
N PHE A 198 -7.31 2.55 21.35
CA PHE A 198 -8.23 2.02 22.35
C PHE A 198 -9.57 2.76 22.31
N GLY A 199 -10.65 2.00 22.38
CA GLY A 199 -11.99 2.54 22.65
C GLY A 199 -12.10 3.21 24.01
N GLY A 200 -13.02 4.16 24.11
CA GLY A 200 -13.35 4.81 25.37
C GLY A 200 -14.05 3.85 26.33
N ALA A 201 -13.81 4.01 27.63
CA ALA A 201 -14.46 3.23 28.67
C ALA A 201 -15.91 3.72 28.89
N GLY A 202 -16.82 2.78 29.10
CA GLY A 202 -18.21 3.06 29.42
C GLY A 202 -18.37 3.78 30.76
N GLY A 203 -19.25 4.78 30.77
CA GLY A 203 -19.61 5.54 31.97
C GLY A 203 -20.35 4.68 32.99
N LYS A 204 -20.22 5.02 34.27
CA LYS A 204 -20.84 4.30 35.37
C LYS A 204 -22.21 4.90 35.66
N GLY A 205 -23.23 4.05 35.72
CA GLY A 205 -24.59 4.44 36.09
C GLY A 205 -24.70 4.73 37.59
N ASN A 206 -25.80 5.35 38.01
CA ASN A 206 -25.98 5.73 39.41
C ASN A 206 -25.97 4.54 40.38
N ARG A 207 -26.42 3.37 39.94
CA ARG A 207 -26.36 2.13 40.72
C ARG A 207 -24.93 1.73 41.13
N PHE A 208 -23.92 2.07 40.33
CA PHE A 208 -22.52 1.79 40.65
C PHE A 208 -22.03 2.56 41.89
N PHE A 209 -22.61 3.74 42.15
CA PHE A 209 -22.25 4.61 43.28
C PHE A 209 -23.07 4.34 44.55
N LEU A 210 -23.87 3.27 44.57
CA LEU A 210 -24.67 2.90 45.73
C LEU A 210 -23.75 2.50 46.90
N SER A 211 -23.84 3.23 48.02
CA SER A 211 -23.09 2.95 49.24
C SER A 211 -24.02 2.88 50.46
N ASN A 212 -23.50 2.48 51.62
CA ASN A 212 -24.28 2.50 52.86
C ASN A 212 -24.64 3.92 53.31
N GLU A 213 -23.77 4.88 53.02
CA GLU A 213 -23.91 6.30 53.35
C GLU A 213 -24.87 7.00 52.37
N ASN A 214 -24.84 6.64 51.08
CA ASN A 214 -25.71 7.18 50.05
C ASN A 214 -26.51 6.08 49.34
N ARG A 215 -27.77 5.91 49.78
CA ARG A 215 -28.70 4.89 49.25
C ARG A 215 -29.41 5.31 47.95
N ALA A 216 -29.36 6.59 47.59
CA ALA A 216 -30.01 7.14 46.40
C ALA A 216 -29.05 8.05 45.60
N PRO A 217 -27.92 7.52 45.12
CA PRO A 217 -26.99 8.29 44.29
C PRO A 217 -27.71 8.80 43.02
N MET A 218 -27.55 10.09 42.74
CA MET A 218 -28.01 10.71 41.48
C MET A 218 -26.87 10.89 40.47
N THR A 219 -25.64 10.61 40.90
CA THR A 219 -24.43 10.76 40.10
C THR A 219 -24.30 9.63 39.09
N ALA A 220 -24.07 9.97 37.83
CA ALA A 220 -23.61 9.05 36.80
C ALA A 220 -22.41 9.68 36.09
N THR A 221 -21.46 8.86 35.63
CA THR A 221 -20.31 9.36 34.88
C THR A 221 -20.55 9.23 33.37
N PRO A 222 -20.12 10.24 32.58
CA PRO A 222 -20.12 10.12 31.14
C PRO A 222 -19.10 9.05 30.70
N GLY A 223 -19.30 8.50 29.50
CA GLY A 223 -18.29 7.64 28.88
C GLY A 223 -17.05 8.44 28.50
N THR A 224 -15.88 7.81 28.52
CA THR A 224 -14.65 8.49 28.11
C THR A 224 -14.56 8.53 26.59
N PRO A 225 -13.96 9.59 26.00
CA PRO A 225 -13.75 9.64 24.56
C PRO A 225 -12.74 8.56 24.14
N GLY A 226 -12.95 7.98 22.95
CA GLY A 226 -12.00 7.05 22.35
C GLY A 226 -10.68 7.74 21.97
N GLN A 227 -9.60 6.97 21.89
CA GLN A 227 -8.31 7.52 21.47
C GLN A 227 -8.33 7.88 19.98
N GLU A 228 -7.65 8.97 19.64
CA GLU A 228 -7.39 9.40 18.28
C GLU A 228 -5.89 9.37 17.99
N ARG A 229 -5.50 8.76 16.86
CA ARG A 229 -4.11 8.76 16.39
C ARG A 229 -4.03 8.90 14.88
N VAL A 230 -2.90 9.42 14.41
CA VAL A 230 -2.59 9.52 12.98
C VAL A 230 -1.34 8.70 12.71
N LEU A 231 -1.52 7.61 11.97
CA LEU A 231 -0.47 6.66 11.65
C LEU A 231 -0.09 6.76 10.17
N GLN A 232 1.16 6.43 9.88
CA GLN A 232 1.70 6.29 8.54
C GLN A 232 2.02 4.80 8.34
N LEU A 233 1.34 4.18 7.39
CA LEU A 233 1.56 2.79 7.01
C LEU A 233 2.50 2.78 5.81
N GLU A 234 3.60 2.05 5.94
CA GLU A 234 4.61 1.89 4.89
C GLU A 234 4.85 0.41 4.64
N LEU A 235 4.68 -0.04 3.40
CA LEU A 235 5.04 -1.39 3.01
C LEU A 235 6.55 -1.47 2.77
N ARG A 236 7.24 -2.35 3.50
CA ARG A 236 8.70 -2.54 3.36
C ARG A 236 9.07 -3.33 2.10
N THR A 237 8.15 -4.13 1.55
CA THR A 237 8.36 -4.95 0.35
C THR A 237 7.97 -4.19 -0.92
N MET A 238 8.87 -4.16 -1.91
CA MET A 238 8.65 -3.44 -3.18
C MET A 238 7.86 -4.30 -4.18
N ALA A 239 8.20 -5.59 -4.24
CA ALA A 239 7.61 -6.56 -5.14
C ALA A 239 7.85 -7.96 -4.57
N HIS A 240 7.08 -8.94 -5.05
CA HIS A 240 7.30 -10.34 -4.65
C HIS A 240 8.53 -10.89 -5.39
N ALA A 241 8.65 -10.59 -6.68
CA ALA A 241 9.76 -11.01 -7.53
C ALA A 241 10.60 -9.82 -7.98
N GLY A 242 11.93 -9.99 -8.05
CA GLY A 242 12.85 -9.02 -8.64
C GLY A 242 13.56 -9.57 -9.88
N LEU A 243 13.49 -8.89 -11.02
CA LEU A 243 14.27 -9.22 -12.20
C LEU A 243 15.70 -8.69 -12.03
N VAL A 244 16.69 -9.59 -12.06
CA VAL A 244 18.10 -9.28 -11.85
C VAL A 244 18.90 -9.73 -13.07
N GLY A 245 19.77 -8.88 -13.59
CA GLY A 245 20.55 -9.21 -14.78
C GLY A 245 21.34 -8.03 -15.29
N PHE A 246 22.28 -8.27 -16.20
CA PHE A 246 23.08 -7.22 -16.81
C PHE A 246 22.22 -6.20 -17.57
N PRO A 247 22.75 -4.98 -17.82
CA PRO A 247 22.16 -4.07 -18.80
C PRO A 247 21.91 -4.80 -20.13
N ASN A 248 20.82 -4.45 -20.82
CA ASN A 248 20.42 -5.04 -22.11
C ASN A 248 20.06 -6.54 -22.12
N ALA A 249 20.02 -7.23 -20.97
CA ALA A 249 19.52 -8.60 -20.88
C ALA A 249 18.01 -8.74 -21.21
N GLY A 250 17.31 -7.62 -21.44
CA GLY A 250 15.91 -7.61 -21.83
C GLY A 250 14.92 -7.64 -20.65
N LYS A 251 15.35 -7.28 -19.43
CA LYS A 251 14.51 -7.28 -18.22
C LYS A 251 13.22 -6.44 -18.36
N SER A 252 13.33 -5.19 -18.80
CA SER A 252 12.16 -4.31 -18.97
C SER A 252 11.22 -4.82 -20.06
N SER A 253 11.76 -5.41 -21.13
CA SER A 253 10.95 -6.03 -22.19
C SER A 253 10.23 -7.26 -21.68
N LEU A 254 10.92 -8.10 -20.91
CA LEU A 254 10.35 -9.29 -20.27
C LEU A 254 9.24 -8.90 -19.28
N LEU A 255 9.47 -7.88 -18.45
CA LEU A 255 8.44 -7.37 -17.53
C LEU A 255 7.18 -6.92 -18.27
N ARG A 256 7.33 -6.25 -19.42
CA ARG A 256 6.19 -5.84 -20.26
C ARG A 256 5.48 -7.04 -20.90
N ALA A 257 6.23 -8.09 -21.27
CA ALA A 257 5.65 -9.29 -21.87
C ALA A 257 4.82 -10.10 -20.87
N ILE A 258 5.26 -10.21 -19.61
CA ILE A 258 4.55 -10.98 -18.57
C ILE A 258 3.48 -10.16 -17.82
N SER A 259 3.57 -8.83 -17.85
CA SER A 259 2.63 -7.94 -17.17
C SER A 259 1.46 -7.62 -18.09
N ASN A 260 0.24 -7.95 -17.65
CA ASN A 260 -1.01 -7.60 -18.35
C ASN A 260 -1.28 -6.08 -18.39
N ALA A 261 -0.50 -5.27 -17.67
CA ALA A 261 -0.59 -3.83 -17.66
C ALA A 261 0.76 -3.19 -18.00
N LYS A 262 0.75 -1.97 -18.55
CA LYS A 262 1.96 -1.16 -18.70
C LYS A 262 2.64 -1.03 -17.33
N PRO A 263 3.92 -1.45 -17.19
CA PRO A 263 4.63 -1.32 -15.93
C PRO A 263 4.60 0.13 -15.44
N ALA A 264 4.26 0.32 -14.16
CA ALA A 264 4.20 1.64 -13.56
C ALA A 264 5.58 1.99 -12.98
N VAL A 265 5.97 3.25 -13.12
CA VAL A 265 7.17 3.79 -12.46
C VAL A 265 6.83 4.03 -11.00
N ALA A 266 7.49 3.31 -10.10
CA ALA A 266 7.25 3.43 -8.67
C ALA A 266 8.30 4.36 -8.04
N ALA A 267 7.86 5.52 -7.56
CA ALA A 267 8.71 6.52 -6.93
C ALA A 267 8.74 6.30 -5.42
N TYR A 268 9.82 5.68 -4.94
CA TYR A 268 10.00 5.41 -3.52
C TYR A 268 10.90 6.49 -2.89
N PRO A 269 10.59 6.95 -1.66
CA PRO A 269 11.26 8.10 -1.04
C PRO A 269 12.76 7.93 -0.75
N PHE A 270 13.32 6.74 -1.01
CA PHE A 270 14.73 6.42 -0.75
C PHE A 270 15.46 5.85 -1.97
N THR A 271 14.86 5.97 -3.16
CA THR A 271 15.37 5.34 -4.38
C THR A 271 15.81 6.41 -5.36
N THR A 272 17.09 6.41 -5.73
CA THR A 272 17.64 7.34 -6.74
C THR A 272 17.17 7.02 -8.15
N LEU A 273 16.76 5.77 -8.39
CA LEU A 273 16.12 5.32 -9.62
C LEU A 273 14.80 4.66 -9.29
N ASN A 274 13.75 5.08 -9.98
CA ASN A 274 12.42 4.51 -9.82
C ASN A 274 12.36 3.16 -10.56
N PRO A 275 12.24 2.02 -9.86
CA PRO A 275 12.08 0.74 -10.53
C PRO A 275 10.72 0.69 -11.23
N HIS A 276 10.65 -0.12 -12.28
CA HIS A 276 9.40 -0.40 -12.96
C HIS A 276 8.74 -1.61 -12.29
N VAL A 277 7.50 -1.47 -11.84
CA VAL A 277 6.75 -2.56 -11.23
C VAL A 277 5.62 -2.97 -12.16
N GLY A 278 5.61 -4.25 -12.54
CA GLY A 278 4.56 -4.90 -13.31
C GLY A 278 3.72 -5.81 -12.41
N ILE A 279 2.44 -5.97 -12.76
CA ILE A 279 1.52 -6.86 -12.04
C ILE A 279 1.16 -8.02 -12.97
N VAL A 280 1.61 -9.21 -12.60
CA VAL A 280 1.21 -10.47 -13.25
C VAL A 280 -0.11 -10.90 -12.64
N LYS A 281 -1.14 -11.10 -13.47
CA LYS A 281 -2.48 -11.51 -13.03
C LYS A 281 -2.72 -12.96 -13.44
N TYR A 282 -3.18 -13.76 -12.50
CA TYR A 282 -3.52 -15.16 -12.72
C TYR A 282 -5.02 -15.34 -12.91
N ARG A 283 -5.41 -16.52 -13.43
CA ARG A 283 -6.81 -16.86 -13.73
C ARG A 283 -7.68 -16.94 -12.47
N ASP A 284 -7.08 -17.29 -11.34
CA ASP A 284 -7.69 -17.33 -10.01
C ASP A 284 -7.76 -15.95 -9.33
N HIS A 285 -7.61 -14.86 -10.09
CA HIS A 285 -7.60 -13.47 -9.63
C HIS A 285 -6.44 -13.08 -8.71
N GLU A 286 -5.51 -13.98 -8.46
CA GLU A 286 -4.28 -13.69 -7.74
C GLU A 286 -3.37 -12.77 -8.55
N GLN A 287 -2.68 -11.88 -7.83
CA GLN A 287 -1.83 -10.85 -8.44
C GLN A 287 -0.44 -10.90 -7.83
N VAL A 288 0.58 -11.00 -8.68
CA VAL A 288 1.98 -11.00 -8.22
C VAL A 288 2.70 -9.79 -8.81
N ALA A 289 3.13 -8.89 -7.93
CA ALA A 289 4.00 -7.78 -8.28
C ALA A 289 5.42 -8.28 -8.59
N VAL A 290 5.94 -7.88 -9.75
CA VAL A 290 7.30 -8.14 -10.23
C VAL A 290 7.98 -6.79 -10.49
N ALA A 291 9.14 -6.56 -9.90
CA ALA A 291 9.94 -5.36 -10.13
C ALA A 291 11.05 -5.64 -11.15
N ASP A 292 11.17 -4.77 -12.15
CA ASP A 292 12.38 -4.64 -12.96
C ASP A 292 13.35 -3.74 -12.22
N ILE A 293 14.42 -4.37 -11.76
CA ILE A 293 15.48 -3.70 -11.02
C ILE A 293 16.55 -3.35 -12.09
N PRO A 294 16.99 -2.07 -12.19
CA PRO A 294 18.09 -1.65 -13.08
C PRO A 294 19.28 -2.63 -13.18
N GLY A 295 19.97 -2.70 -14.32
CA GLY A 295 20.99 -3.74 -14.51
C GLY A 295 22.16 -3.67 -13.51
N ILE A 296 22.52 -4.81 -12.91
CA ILE A 296 23.75 -4.94 -12.11
C ILE A 296 24.94 -4.91 -13.06
N ILE A 297 25.93 -4.09 -12.73
CA ILE A 297 27.24 -4.08 -13.39
C ILE A 297 28.29 -4.69 -12.46
N ARG A 298 29.44 -5.11 -13.02
CA ARG A 298 30.57 -5.61 -12.21
C ARG A 298 31.07 -4.52 -11.26
N GLY A 299 31.29 -4.87 -10.00
CA GLY A 299 31.69 -3.95 -8.92
C GLY A 299 30.55 -3.12 -8.32
N ALA A 300 29.29 -3.51 -8.50
CA ALA A 300 28.14 -2.84 -7.90
C ALA A 300 28.21 -2.80 -6.36
N HIS A 301 28.71 -3.85 -5.71
CA HIS A 301 28.93 -3.86 -4.26
C HIS A 301 29.95 -2.81 -3.79
N LEU A 302 30.89 -2.38 -4.65
CA LEU A 302 31.92 -1.37 -4.37
C LEU A 302 31.46 0.06 -4.69
N ASN A 303 30.15 0.30 -4.83
CA ASN A 303 29.59 1.58 -5.31
C ASN A 303 30.05 2.00 -6.72
N ARG A 304 30.54 1.08 -7.58
CA ARG A 304 30.71 1.43 -8.99
C ARG A 304 29.35 1.54 -9.66
N GLY A 305 29.10 2.68 -10.31
CA GLY A 305 27.81 3.00 -10.92
C GLY A 305 26.72 3.28 -9.88
N LEU A 306 25.58 2.61 -9.99
CA LEU A 306 24.36 2.81 -9.17
C LEU A 306 24.30 1.89 -7.92
N GLY A 307 25.43 1.26 -7.60
CA GLY A 307 25.64 0.03 -6.84
C GLY A 307 24.82 -0.22 -5.57
N ILE A 308 25.17 0.38 -4.43
CA ILE A 308 24.54 0.04 -3.14
C ILE A 308 23.07 0.45 -3.07
N SER A 309 22.72 1.61 -3.67
CA SER A 309 21.34 2.08 -3.69
C SER A 309 20.44 1.06 -4.36
N PHE A 310 20.89 0.50 -5.48
CA PHE A 310 20.20 -0.53 -6.24
C PHE A 310 20.05 -1.86 -5.48
N LEU A 311 21.11 -2.35 -4.84
CA LEU A 311 21.11 -3.63 -4.11
C LEU A 311 20.09 -3.63 -2.95
N ARG A 312 19.88 -2.47 -2.32
CA ARG A 312 18.81 -2.25 -1.33
C ARG A 312 17.38 -2.46 -1.88
N HIS A 313 17.18 -2.41 -3.20
CA HIS A 313 15.88 -2.72 -3.82
C HIS A 313 15.70 -4.22 -3.99
N ILE A 314 16.78 -4.95 -4.29
CA ILE A 314 16.80 -6.40 -4.36
C ILE A 314 16.48 -7.00 -2.99
N GLU A 315 17.02 -6.43 -1.92
CA GLU A 315 16.74 -6.85 -0.53
C GLU A 315 15.22 -6.88 -0.23
N ARG A 316 14.44 -6.01 -0.88
CA ARG A 316 12.99 -5.90 -0.68
C ARG A 316 12.15 -6.85 -1.55
N CYS A 317 12.79 -7.73 -2.32
CA CYS A 317 12.14 -8.76 -3.14
C CYS A 317 12.22 -10.13 -2.46
N ARG A 318 11.12 -10.89 -2.44
CA ARG A 318 11.06 -12.20 -1.77
C ARG A 318 11.77 -13.30 -2.55
N PHE A 319 11.71 -13.23 -3.88
CA PHE A 319 12.39 -14.15 -4.79
C PHE A 319 13.02 -13.41 -5.97
N LEU A 320 14.07 -14.00 -6.54
CA LEU A 320 14.92 -13.38 -7.55
C LEU A 320 14.83 -14.12 -8.89
N LEU A 321 14.71 -13.37 -9.97
CA LEU A 321 14.62 -13.90 -11.32
C LEU A 321 15.86 -13.45 -12.09
N PHE A 322 16.81 -14.35 -12.29
CA PHE A 322 18.05 -14.05 -13.00
C PHE A 322 17.82 -14.09 -14.50
N VAL A 323 17.81 -12.92 -15.15
CA VAL A 323 17.65 -12.77 -16.59
C VAL A 323 19.03 -12.76 -17.24
N LEU A 324 19.31 -13.83 -17.99
CA LEU A 324 20.53 -14.02 -18.75
C LEU A 324 20.29 -13.76 -20.24
N ASP A 325 21.25 -13.11 -20.87
CA ASP A 325 21.24 -12.84 -22.30
C ASP A 325 21.97 -13.95 -23.05
N LEU A 326 21.26 -14.75 -23.85
CA LEU A 326 21.88 -15.82 -24.65
C LEU A 326 22.59 -15.30 -25.91
N SER A 327 22.43 -14.03 -26.28
CA SER A 327 23.27 -13.46 -27.35
C SER A 327 24.70 -13.22 -26.89
N ALA A 328 24.94 -13.16 -25.57
CA ALA A 328 26.28 -12.97 -25.02
C ALA A 328 27.19 -14.18 -25.32
N PRO A 329 28.52 -13.98 -25.37
CA PRO A 329 29.46 -15.08 -25.59
C PRO A 329 29.45 -16.10 -24.45
N GLU A 330 29.41 -15.65 -23.19
CA GLU A 330 29.46 -16.54 -22.02
C GLU A 330 28.37 -16.20 -20.99
N PRO A 331 27.12 -16.69 -21.15
CA PRO A 331 26.03 -16.40 -20.23
C PRO A 331 26.24 -16.97 -18.81
N TRP A 332 26.99 -18.05 -18.66
CA TRP A 332 27.28 -18.69 -17.36
C TRP A 332 28.18 -17.83 -16.48
N THR A 333 29.18 -17.13 -17.05
CA THR A 333 30.03 -16.21 -16.28
C THR A 333 29.21 -15.02 -15.78
N HIS A 334 28.25 -14.54 -16.57
CA HIS A 334 27.32 -13.50 -16.15
C HIS A 334 26.51 -13.92 -14.92
N LEU A 335 25.98 -15.14 -14.89
CA LEU A 335 25.26 -15.64 -13.72
C LEU A 335 26.15 -15.68 -12.46
N GLN A 336 27.38 -16.19 -12.59
CA GLN A 336 28.34 -16.25 -11.49
C GLN A 336 28.68 -14.85 -10.97
N HIS A 337 28.90 -13.89 -11.87
CA HIS A 337 29.13 -12.50 -11.49
C HIS A 337 27.93 -11.90 -10.74
N LEU A 338 26.70 -12.10 -11.22
CA LEU A 338 25.51 -11.60 -10.54
C LEU A 338 25.39 -12.17 -9.13
N ARG A 339 25.62 -13.47 -8.95
CA ARG A 339 25.61 -14.12 -7.63
C ARG A 339 26.67 -13.56 -6.70
N TYR A 340 27.90 -13.44 -7.21
CA TYR A 340 29.01 -12.87 -6.45
C TYR A 340 28.69 -11.46 -5.96
N GLU A 341 28.19 -10.58 -6.84
CA GLU A 341 27.83 -9.20 -6.49
C GLU A 341 26.73 -9.13 -5.40
N LEU A 342 25.75 -10.02 -5.45
CA LEU A 342 24.69 -10.09 -4.44
C LEU A 342 25.23 -10.56 -3.08
N ASP A 343 26.05 -11.60 -3.06
CA ASP A 343 26.59 -12.16 -1.81
C ASP A 343 27.69 -11.29 -1.19
N GLN A 344 28.42 -10.51 -2.01
CA GLN A 344 29.34 -9.49 -1.49
C GLN A 344 28.61 -8.33 -0.79
N TYR A 345 27.36 -8.07 -1.15
CA TYR A 345 26.54 -7.06 -0.48
C TYR A 345 25.90 -7.59 0.79
N GLU A 346 25.23 -8.73 0.71
CA GLU A 346 24.62 -9.41 1.84
C GLU A 346 24.80 -10.92 1.70
N PRO A 347 25.53 -11.58 2.62
CA PRO A 347 25.74 -13.02 2.56
C PRO A 347 24.41 -13.79 2.53
N GLY A 348 24.20 -14.61 1.50
CA GLY A 348 23.00 -15.44 1.36
C GLY A 348 21.88 -14.80 0.54
N LEU A 349 22.04 -13.57 0.04
CA LEU A 349 21.06 -12.92 -0.84
C LEU A 349 20.88 -13.69 -2.15
N SER A 350 21.93 -14.33 -2.67
CA SER A 350 21.87 -15.17 -3.88
C SER A 350 21.14 -16.50 -3.67
N GLN A 351 20.97 -16.93 -2.42
CA GLN A 351 20.33 -18.20 -2.04
C GLN A 351 18.82 -18.11 -1.87
N ARG A 352 18.25 -16.89 -1.96
CA ARG A 352 16.80 -16.70 -1.98
C ARG A 352 16.17 -17.56 -3.09
N PRO A 353 14.88 -17.94 -2.95
CA PRO A 353 14.19 -18.67 -4.01
C PRO A 353 14.40 -17.95 -5.36
N GLN A 354 14.95 -18.68 -6.33
CA GLN A 354 15.42 -18.09 -7.57
C GLN A 354 14.99 -18.92 -8.78
N ALA A 355 14.80 -18.25 -9.92
CA ALA A 355 14.69 -18.90 -11.22
C ALA A 355 15.66 -18.26 -12.21
N ILE A 356 16.17 -19.07 -13.14
CA ILE A 356 17.06 -18.61 -14.20
C ILE A 356 16.25 -18.52 -15.48
N ILE A 357 16.27 -17.33 -16.09
CA ILE A 357 15.54 -17.02 -17.31
C ILE A 357 16.59 -16.82 -18.40
N ALA A 358 16.59 -17.72 -19.37
CA ALA A 358 17.47 -17.63 -20.52
C ALA A 358 16.73 -16.88 -21.64
N ASN A 359 17.02 -15.59 -21.77
CA ASN A 359 16.30 -14.68 -22.68
C ASN A 359 16.99 -14.61 -24.07
N LYS A 360 16.24 -14.10 -25.06
CA LYS A 360 16.62 -13.96 -26.48
C LYS A 360 16.75 -15.29 -27.25
N MET A 361 15.85 -16.23 -26.96
CA MET A 361 15.74 -17.51 -27.69
C MET A 361 15.35 -17.36 -29.17
N ASP A 362 15.00 -16.16 -29.61
CA ASP A 362 14.75 -15.83 -31.02
C ASP A 362 16.02 -15.88 -31.90
N LEU A 363 17.21 -15.90 -31.28
CA LEU A 363 18.48 -15.99 -31.99
C LEU A 363 18.91 -17.46 -32.20
N PRO A 364 19.46 -17.82 -33.37
CA PRO A 364 19.84 -19.19 -33.68
C PRO A 364 20.95 -19.73 -32.76
N GLU A 365 21.91 -18.89 -32.38
CA GLU A 365 23.01 -19.23 -31.46
C GLU A 365 22.53 -19.55 -30.03
N ALA A 366 21.31 -19.16 -29.67
CA ALA A 366 20.80 -19.31 -28.32
C ALA A 366 20.57 -20.79 -27.96
N LEU A 367 20.24 -21.64 -28.94
CA LEU A 367 19.96 -23.06 -28.72
C LEU A 367 21.20 -23.82 -28.25
N GLU A 368 22.35 -23.62 -28.90
CA GLU A 368 23.61 -24.25 -28.52
C GLU A 368 24.07 -23.78 -27.13
N LYS A 369 23.97 -22.47 -26.88
CA LYS A 369 24.34 -21.88 -25.58
C LYS A 369 23.42 -22.32 -24.45
N LEU A 370 22.14 -22.60 -24.72
CA LEU A 370 21.21 -23.13 -23.73
C LEU A 370 21.64 -24.50 -23.22
N GLU A 371 22.08 -25.40 -24.10
CA GLU A 371 22.57 -26.73 -23.70
C GLU A 371 23.85 -26.64 -22.87
N ILE A 372 24.76 -25.72 -23.22
CA ILE A 372 25.94 -25.43 -22.42
C ILE A 372 25.53 -24.85 -21.05
N LEU A 373 24.55 -23.95 -20.99
CA LEU A 373 24.09 -23.38 -19.72
C LEU A 373 23.48 -24.45 -18.80
N LYS A 374 22.73 -25.41 -19.36
CA LYS A 374 22.16 -26.54 -18.61
C LYS A 374 23.23 -27.44 -18.01
N SER A 375 24.38 -27.61 -18.66
CA SER A 375 25.48 -28.43 -18.09
C SER A 375 26.19 -27.73 -16.93
N HIS A 376 26.20 -26.39 -16.90
CA HIS A 376 26.86 -25.61 -15.86
C HIS A 376 25.98 -25.35 -14.62
N VAL A 377 24.65 -25.53 -14.73
CA VAL A 377 23.72 -25.12 -13.69
C VAL A 377 22.67 -26.19 -13.42
N THR A 378 22.53 -26.56 -12.15
CA THR A 378 21.58 -27.59 -11.68
C THR A 378 20.17 -27.05 -11.42
N GLN A 379 20.00 -25.72 -11.38
CA GLN A 379 18.67 -25.11 -11.19
C GLN A 379 17.86 -25.11 -12.49
N ARG A 380 16.54 -25.04 -12.34
CA ARG A 380 15.62 -24.96 -13.48
C ARG A 380 15.89 -23.69 -14.29
N ILE A 381 16.13 -23.87 -15.59
CA ILE A 381 16.32 -22.80 -16.57
C ILE A 381 15.05 -22.72 -17.42
N ILE A 382 14.50 -21.51 -17.55
CA ILE A 382 13.33 -21.24 -18.39
C ILE A 382 13.77 -20.46 -19.62
N PRO A 383 13.78 -21.08 -20.81
CA PRO A 383 14.11 -20.39 -22.05
C PRO A 383 12.93 -19.53 -22.49
N VAL A 384 13.15 -18.24 -22.73
CA VAL A 384 12.10 -17.26 -23.09
C VAL A 384 12.61 -16.36 -24.22
N SER A 385 11.70 -15.87 -25.07
CA SER A 385 11.97 -14.68 -25.87
C SER A 385 11.01 -13.57 -25.48
N ALA A 386 11.53 -12.54 -24.82
CA ALA A 386 10.76 -11.36 -24.44
C ALA A 386 10.26 -10.55 -25.66
N LEU A 387 10.90 -10.70 -26.83
CA LEU A 387 10.54 -9.97 -28.05
C LEU A 387 9.34 -10.62 -28.75
N THR A 388 9.36 -11.94 -28.90
CA THR A 388 8.29 -12.69 -29.58
C THR A 388 7.18 -13.12 -28.63
N GLY A 389 7.43 -13.10 -27.31
CA GLY A 389 6.52 -13.63 -26.29
C GLY A 389 6.61 -15.14 -26.13
N GLN A 390 7.52 -15.81 -26.84
CA GLN A 390 7.67 -17.26 -26.80
C GLN A 390 8.02 -17.75 -25.39
N ASN A 391 7.28 -18.75 -24.94
CA ASN A 391 7.43 -19.43 -23.64
C ASN A 391 7.28 -18.54 -22.39
N THR A 392 6.65 -17.38 -22.53
CA THR A 392 6.35 -16.50 -21.37
C THR A 392 5.32 -17.12 -20.42
N GLU A 393 4.46 -18.01 -20.90
CA GLU A 393 3.47 -18.72 -20.09
C GLU A 393 4.12 -19.68 -19.07
N GLU A 394 5.16 -20.42 -19.47
CA GLU A 394 5.91 -21.29 -18.55
C GLU A 394 6.56 -20.47 -17.41
N LEU A 395 7.11 -19.30 -17.75
CA LEU A 395 7.64 -18.38 -16.76
C LEU A 395 6.56 -17.91 -15.76
N ILE A 396 5.37 -17.55 -16.24
CA ILE A 396 4.26 -17.12 -15.37
C ILE A 396 3.82 -18.24 -14.44
N LEU A 397 3.73 -19.48 -14.94
CA LEU A 397 3.39 -20.66 -14.14
C LEU A 397 4.45 -20.94 -13.08
N HIS A 398 5.73 -20.92 -13.44
CA HIS A 398 6.81 -21.16 -12.48
C HIS A 398 6.91 -20.05 -11.43
N LEU A 399 6.65 -18.80 -11.81
CA LEU A 399 6.57 -17.68 -10.87
C LEU A 399 5.46 -17.90 -9.83
N ARG A 400 4.37 -18.57 -10.23
CA ARG A 400 3.31 -18.95 -9.30
C ARG A 400 3.74 -20.03 -8.34
N GLU A 401 4.42 -21.07 -8.83
CA GLU A 401 4.98 -22.14 -7.98
C GLU A 401 5.90 -21.57 -6.90
N LEU A 402 6.79 -20.63 -7.27
CA LEU A 402 7.67 -19.94 -6.32
C LEU A 402 6.88 -19.13 -5.29
N TYR A 403 5.84 -18.44 -5.73
CA TYR A 403 4.97 -17.64 -4.86
C TYR A 403 4.17 -18.50 -3.87
N ASP A 404 3.59 -19.60 -4.34
CA ASP A 404 2.81 -20.52 -3.50
C ASP A 404 3.71 -21.29 -2.52
N GLY A 405 4.89 -21.72 -2.98
CA GLY A 405 5.89 -22.35 -2.11
C GLY A 405 6.38 -21.41 -1.00
N TYR A 406 6.50 -20.12 -1.29
CA TYR A 406 6.77 -19.10 -0.27
C TYR A 406 5.61 -19.00 0.75
N LEU A 407 4.35 -18.95 0.28
CA LEU A 407 3.18 -18.87 1.16
C LEU A 407 3.06 -20.07 2.12
N GLN A 408 3.51 -21.26 1.70
CA GLN A 408 3.47 -22.48 2.51
C GLN A 408 4.56 -22.49 3.59
N ARG A 409 5.79 -22.02 3.30
CA ARG A 409 6.91 -21.97 4.26
C ARG A 409 6.65 -21.06 5.46
N ASP A 410 5.94 -19.95 5.26
CA ASP A 410 5.56 -19.03 6.34
C ASP A 410 4.33 -19.53 7.14
N GLY A 411 3.65 -20.58 6.68
CA GLY A 411 2.47 -21.14 7.35
C GLY A 411 2.77 -22.11 8.51
N SER A 412 3.99 -22.64 8.61
CA SER A 412 4.39 -23.63 9.63
C SER A 412 4.98 -23.02 10.90
N GLY A 413 5.08 -21.68 11.00
CA GLY A 413 5.46 -21.01 12.23
C GLY A 413 4.27 -20.91 13.18
N GLU A 414 4.25 -21.71 14.26
CA GLU A 414 3.28 -21.60 15.35
C GLU A 414 3.16 -20.15 15.82
N SER A 415 1.97 -19.57 15.64
CA SER A 415 1.60 -18.29 16.21
C SER A 415 1.46 -18.43 17.73
N LYS A 416 2.53 -18.19 18.48
CA LYS A 416 2.34 -17.74 19.86
C LYS A 416 1.71 -16.35 19.79
N PRO A 417 0.48 -16.14 20.28
CA PRO A 417 -0.03 -14.79 20.40
C PRO A 417 0.91 -14.04 21.34
N THR A 418 1.59 -13.03 20.82
CA THR A 418 2.30 -12.07 21.67
C THR A 418 1.21 -11.37 22.48
N ARG A 419 0.94 -11.90 23.67
CA ARG A 419 0.14 -11.24 24.70
C ARG A 419 0.91 -10.00 25.17
N TRP A 420 0.13 -9.02 25.57
CA TRP A 420 0.46 -7.60 25.70
C TRP A 420 1.65 -7.32 26.61
#